data_AF-A0A0D0B5H9-F1
#
_entry.id   AF-A0A0D0B5H9-F1
#
_cell.length_a   1.000
_cell.length_b   1.000
_cell.length_c   1.000
_cell.angle_alpha   90.00
_cell.angle_beta   90.00
_cell.angle_gamma   90.00
#
_symmetry.space_group_name_H-M   'P 1'
#
loop_
_entity.id
_entity.type
_entity.pdbx_description
1 polymer ?
#
loop_
_entity_poly.entity_id
_entity_poly.type
_entity_poly.pdbx_seq_one_letter_code
_entity_poly.pdbx_strand_id
1 'polypeptide(L)'
;MAPNDLDLRMQSPRPETPEPSSKQGRRNAQLDAQLLDADGAISDKLERCLRHIFAKYCTPCPARPPKQDSTILLTPPGDAILDAAGLDAWAQDTNGAPFSEETKEELREFLDVTEDGELTFKGFAQIYQLQTENDEEETWRDLSNHGFDRTLTLVSTRREEEAEGSHTPLFVSYQ
;
A
#
# COMPACT_ATOMS: atom_id res chain seq x y z
N MET A 1 52.33 55.31 2.82
CA MET A 1 52.80 53.99 2.39
C MET A 1 52.99 53.14 3.65
N ALA A 2 52.17 52.11 3.84
CA ALA A 2 52.34 51.12 4.90
C ALA A 2 53.36 50.05 4.46
N PRO A 3 53.97 49.35 5.41
CA PRO A 3 54.05 47.89 5.28
C PRO A 3 53.42 47.21 6.50
N ASN A 4 52.32 46.51 6.27
CA ASN A 4 51.78 45.52 7.20
C ASN A 4 52.66 44.27 7.12
N ASP A 5 53.21 43.85 8.25
CA ASP A 5 53.68 42.49 8.49
C ASP A 5 52.51 41.51 8.31
N LEU A 6 52.56 40.73 7.23
CA LEU A 6 51.65 39.62 6.99
C LEU A 6 52.28 38.35 7.61
N ASP A 7 51.93 38.07 8.86
CA ASP A 7 52.24 36.82 9.55
C ASP A 7 51.60 35.65 8.79
N LEU A 8 52.47 34.85 8.16
CA LEU A 8 52.17 33.56 7.53
C LEU A 8 51.78 32.53 8.61
N ARG A 9 50.51 32.53 9.03
CA ARG A 9 49.92 31.37 9.72
C ARG A 9 49.21 30.44 8.74
N MET A 10 50.04 29.65 8.07
CA MET A 10 49.67 28.33 7.57
C MET A 10 49.38 27.43 8.78
N GLN A 11 48.11 27.12 9.07
CA GLN A 11 47.75 25.93 9.85
C GLN A 11 46.23 25.65 9.78
N SER A 12 45.84 24.80 8.85
CA SER A 12 44.68 23.93 8.99
C SER A 12 44.78 22.77 7.99
N PRO A 13 45.32 21.60 8.38
CA PRO A 13 44.86 20.36 7.81
C PRO A 13 43.60 19.99 8.60
N ARG A 14 42.44 20.46 8.13
CA ARG A 14 41.17 19.88 8.58
C ARG A 14 41.14 18.49 7.93
N PRO A 15 41.16 17.38 8.69
CA PRO A 15 41.08 16.05 8.09
C PRO A 15 39.80 15.97 7.27
N GLU A 16 39.96 15.58 6.01
CA GLU A 16 38.87 15.29 5.09
C GLU A 16 37.95 14.25 5.73
N THR A 17 36.78 14.71 6.18
CA THR A 17 35.67 13.81 6.51
C THR A 17 35.27 13.10 5.22
N PRO A 18 35.25 11.76 5.19
CA PRO A 18 34.74 11.03 4.05
C PRO A 18 33.27 11.41 3.88
N GLU A 19 32.91 11.84 2.67
CA GLU A 19 31.53 12.13 2.32
C GLU A 19 30.66 10.89 2.60
N PRO A 20 29.64 10.97 3.46
CA PRO A 20 28.69 9.88 3.58
C PRO A 20 27.87 9.88 2.29
N SER A 21 28.21 8.95 1.40
CA SER A 21 27.37 8.55 0.27
C SER A 21 25.90 8.54 0.71
N SER A 22 25.08 9.24 -0.07
CA SER A 22 23.64 9.42 0.08
C SER A 22 22.92 8.10 0.37
N LYS A 23 22.94 7.68 1.64
CA LYS A 23 21.99 6.75 2.24
C LYS A 23 21.16 7.57 3.18
N GLN A 24 20.15 8.20 2.59
CA GLN A 24 18.99 8.74 3.28
C GLN A 24 18.21 7.57 3.92
N GLY A 25 18.81 6.93 4.92
CA GLY A 25 18.11 6.09 5.86
C GLY A 25 17.70 6.99 7.03
N ARG A 26 16.45 7.46 7.02
CA ARG A 26 15.80 8.13 8.14
C ARG A 26 15.97 7.26 9.39
N ARG A 27 16.94 7.60 10.25
CA ARG A 27 17.10 6.99 11.57
C ARG A 27 16.09 7.64 12.51
N ASN A 28 14.84 7.18 12.45
CA ASN A 28 13.79 7.27 13.50
C ASN A 28 12.50 6.59 12.97
N ALA A 29 12.33 5.27 13.13
CA ALA A 29 11.05 4.52 13.07
C ALA A 29 11.33 3.00 13.16
N GLN A 30 11.44 2.44 14.37
CA GLN A 30 11.76 1.01 14.56
C GLN A 30 10.51 0.14 14.78
N LEU A 31 9.33 0.55 14.28
CA LEU A 31 8.07 -0.18 14.49
C LEU A 31 7.32 -0.50 13.20
N ASP A 32 7.48 0.29 12.13
CA ASP A 32 6.85 0.00 10.84
C ASP A 32 7.67 -1.03 10.06
N ALA A 33 6.99 -2.00 9.45
CA ALA A 33 7.63 -3.02 8.62
C ALA A 33 8.13 -2.41 7.30
N GLN A 34 9.20 -2.95 6.74
CA GLN A 34 9.71 -2.49 5.47
C GLN A 34 8.79 -2.93 4.32
N LEU A 35 8.26 -1.97 3.54
CA LEU A 35 7.37 -2.23 2.41
C LEU A 35 8.13 -2.64 1.15
N LEU A 36 9.20 -1.91 0.80
CA LEU A 36 10.09 -2.22 -0.32
C LEU A 36 11.47 -2.70 0.17
N ASP A 37 12.06 -3.70 -0.50
CA ASP A 37 13.39 -4.19 -0.18
C ASP A 37 14.52 -3.24 -0.66
N ALA A 38 15.77 -3.65 -0.51
CA ALA A 38 16.93 -2.83 -0.82
C ALA A 38 17.07 -2.48 -2.32
N ASP A 39 16.44 -3.25 -3.20
CA ASP A 39 16.40 -3.02 -4.65
C ASP A 39 15.18 -2.18 -5.08
N GLY A 40 14.27 -1.87 -4.15
CA GLY A 40 13.01 -1.16 -4.45
C GLY A 40 11.88 -2.08 -4.92
N ALA A 41 12.06 -3.41 -4.86
CA ALA A 41 10.98 -4.37 -5.11
C ALA A 41 10.12 -4.60 -3.85
N ILE A 42 8.92 -5.17 -4.04
CA ILE A 42 7.98 -5.46 -2.96
C ILE A 42 8.60 -6.46 -1.97
N SER A 43 8.57 -6.14 -0.67
CA SER A 43 9.08 -7.05 0.36
C SER A 43 8.22 -8.32 0.46
N ASP A 44 8.83 -9.45 0.85
CA ASP A 44 8.14 -10.74 0.97
C ASP A 44 6.93 -10.68 1.93
N LYS A 45 7.02 -9.84 2.97
CA LYS A 45 5.89 -9.60 3.88
C LYS A 45 4.76 -8.83 3.20
N LEU A 46 5.08 -7.74 2.51
CA LEU A 46 4.08 -6.95 1.79
C LEU A 46 3.43 -7.81 0.70
N GLU A 47 4.20 -8.60 -0.04
CA GLU A 47 3.68 -9.51 -1.06
C GLU A 47 2.61 -10.47 -0.49
N ARG A 48 2.82 -11.02 0.72
CA ARG A 48 1.82 -11.86 1.39
C ARG A 48 0.55 -11.10 1.76
N CYS A 49 0.68 -9.84 2.19
CA CYS A 49 -0.47 -8.96 2.45
C CYS A 49 -1.22 -8.64 1.16
N LEU A 50 -0.51 -8.32 0.08
CA LEU A 50 -1.09 -8.05 -1.23
C LEU A 50 -1.80 -9.27 -1.79
N ARG A 51 -1.25 -10.49 -1.62
CA ARG A 51 -1.94 -11.74 -1.97
C ARG A 51 -3.28 -11.85 -1.24
N HIS A 52 -3.30 -11.53 0.05
CA HIS A 52 -4.53 -11.54 0.84
C HIS A 52 -5.55 -10.52 0.34
N ILE A 53 -5.12 -9.31 -0.01
CA ILE A 53 -6.00 -8.25 -0.53
C ILE A 53 -6.54 -8.66 -1.90
N PHE A 54 -5.65 -9.04 -2.83
CA PHE A 54 -6.01 -9.52 -4.16
C PHE A 54 -7.01 -10.69 -4.10
N ALA A 55 -6.80 -11.64 -3.19
CA ALA A 55 -7.71 -12.75 -2.95
C ALA A 55 -9.15 -12.37 -2.56
N LYS A 56 -9.40 -11.14 -2.08
CA LYS A 56 -10.75 -10.64 -1.76
C LYS A 56 -11.53 -10.26 -3.01
N TYR A 57 -10.83 -9.88 -4.09
CA TYR A 57 -11.43 -9.28 -5.29
C TYR A 57 -11.20 -10.12 -6.55
N CYS A 58 -10.32 -11.12 -6.50
CA CYS A 58 -9.99 -11.92 -7.68
C CYS A 58 -11.02 -12.99 -8.03
N THR A 59 -11.00 -13.39 -9.30
CA THR A 59 -11.74 -14.51 -9.89
C THR A 59 -10.73 -15.54 -10.42
N PRO A 60 -10.85 -16.84 -10.09
CA PRO A 60 -11.79 -17.41 -9.13
C PRO A 60 -11.49 -16.99 -7.69
N CYS A 61 -12.54 -16.71 -6.92
CA CYS A 61 -12.43 -16.35 -5.51
C CYS A 61 -12.02 -17.59 -4.68
N PRO A 62 -11.00 -17.50 -3.82
CA PRO A 62 -10.60 -18.62 -2.99
C PRO A 62 -11.71 -19.03 -2.01
N ALA A 63 -11.89 -20.33 -1.81
CA ALA A 63 -12.87 -20.86 -0.88
C ALA A 63 -12.61 -20.34 0.54
N ARG A 64 -13.55 -19.58 1.10
CA ARG A 64 -13.45 -19.06 2.46
C ARG A 64 -13.52 -20.23 3.45
N PRO A 65 -12.58 -20.38 4.39
CA PRO A 65 -12.64 -21.44 5.38
C PRO A 65 -13.89 -21.28 6.28
N PRO A 66 -14.53 -22.38 6.70
CA PRO A 66 -15.84 -22.38 7.38
C PRO A 66 -15.82 -21.84 8.81
N LYS A 67 -14.65 -21.51 9.36
CA LYS A 67 -14.50 -20.86 10.68
C LYS A 67 -13.64 -19.62 10.47
N GLN A 68 -14.27 -18.45 10.55
CA GLN A 68 -13.60 -17.16 10.35
C GLN A 68 -12.68 -16.85 11.54
N ASP A 69 -11.47 -17.39 11.52
CA ASP A 69 -10.34 -16.69 12.13
C ASP A 69 -10.00 -15.54 11.18
N SER A 70 -10.42 -14.33 11.54
CA SER A 70 -10.17 -13.08 10.79
C SER A 70 -8.68 -12.68 10.77
N THR A 71 -7.80 -13.55 11.27
CA THR A 71 -6.34 -13.42 11.30
C THR A 71 -5.65 -14.29 10.24
N ILE A 72 -6.38 -15.18 9.54
CA ILE A 72 -5.80 -16.05 8.52
C ILE A 72 -5.76 -15.33 7.16
N LEU A 73 -4.54 -15.24 6.59
CA LEU A 73 -4.34 -14.69 5.25
C LEU A 73 -4.88 -15.63 4.18
N LEU A 74 -5.82 -15.12 3.38
CA LEU A 74 -6.23 -15.71 2.11
C LEU A 74 -5.05 -15.79 1.13
N THR A 75 -5.04 -16.83 0.31
CA THR A 75 -4.09 -16.99 -0.81
C THR A 75 -4.90 -17.14 -2.09
N PRO A 76 -4.65 -16.34 -3.13
CA PRO A 76 -5.37 -16.44 -4.39
C PRO A 76 -4.93 -17.70 -5.14
N PRO A 77 -5.81 -18.28 -5.99
CA PRO A 77 -5.42 -19.28 -6.97
C PRO A 77 -4.29 -18.79 -7.89
N GLY A 78 -3.50 -19.70 -8.45
CA GLY A 78 -2.32 -19.34 -9.26
C GLY A 78 -2.67 -18.60 -10.57
N ASP A 79 -3.83 -18.91 -11.13
CA ASP A 79 -4.41 -18.32 -12.34
C ASP A 79 -5.45 -17.23 -12.04
N ALA A 80 -5.55 -16.79 -10.78
CA ALA A 80 -6.53 -15.79 -10.41
C ALA A 80 -6.20 -14.41 -10.96
N ILE A 81 -7.25 -13.71 -11.36
CA ILE A 81 -7.20 -12.42 -12.03
C ILE A 81 -8.17 -11.45 -11.35
N LEU A 82 -7.90 -10.16 -11.48
CA LEU A 82 -8.85 -9.12 -11.17
C LEU A 82 -9.62 -8.78 -12.46
N ASP A 83 -10.82 -9.34 -12.58
CA ASP A 83 -11.73 -8.94 -13.65
C ASP A 83 -12.20 -7.48 -13.46
N ALA A 84 -12.94 -6.95 -14.43
CA ALA A 84 -13.41 -5.56 -14.37
C ALA A 84 -14.23 -5.24 -13.10
N ALA A 85 -15.03 -6.20 -12.60
CA ALA A 85 -15.84 -6.01 -11.41
C ALA A 85 -14.99 -6.05 -10.13
N GLY A 86 -14.01 -6.96 -10.08
CA GLY A 86 -13.02 -7.01 -9.01
C GLY A 86 -12.17 -5.75 -8.94
N LEU A 87 -11.78 -5.19 -10.10
CA LEU A 87 -11.04 -3.93 -10.21
C LEU A 87 -11.84 -2.75 -9.69
N ASP A 88 -13.12 -2.66 -10.06
CA ASP A 88 -14.00 -1.60 -9.56
C ASP A 88 -14.25 -1.72 -8.05
N ALA A 89 -14.46 -2.94 -7.54
CA ALA A 89 -14.65 -3.17 -6.12
C ALA A 89 -13.40 -2.82 -5.31
N TRP A 90 -12.21 -3.20 -5.78
CA TRP A 90 -10.96 -2.80 -5.16
C TRP A 90 -10.79 -1.28 -5.17
N ALA A 91 -10.94 -0.63 -6.33
CA ALA A 91 -10.82 0.83 -6.44
C ALA A 91 -11.81 1.57 -5.53
N GLN A 92 -13.03 1.06 -5.41
CA GLN A 92 -14.05 1.61 -4.51
C GLN A 92 -13.62 1.53 -3.03
N ASP A 93 -12.98 0.45 -2.61
CA ASP A 93 -12.53 0.27 -1.22
C ASP A 93 -11.27 1.08 -0.89
N THR A 94 -10.41 1.34 -1.88
CA THR A 94 -9.12 2.03 -1.70
C THR A 94 -9.22 3.54 -1.94
N ASN A 95 -9.87 3.94 -3.04
CA ASN A 95 -9.99 5.32 -3.49
C ASN A 95 -11.35 5.95 -3.16
N GLY A 96 -12.32 5.15 -2.72
CA GLY A 96 -13.69 5.59 -2.47
C GLY A 96 -14.56 5.72 -3.72
N ALA A 97 -14.04 5.38 -4.90
CA ALA A 97 -14.78 5.34 -6.17
C ALA A 97 -14.12 4.35 -7.15
N PRO A 98 -14.89 3.76 -8.09
CA PRO A 98 -14.32 2.97 -9.18
C PRO A 98 -13.43 3.82 -10.08
N PHE A 99 -12.47 3.18 -10.77
CA PHE A 99 -11.66 3.86 -11.77
C PHE A 99 -12.49 4.29 -12.98
N SER A 100 -12.13 5.42 -13.58
CA SER A 100 -12.67 5.81 -14.88
C SER A 100 -12.23 4.82 -15.96
N GLU A 101 -12.96 4.76 -17.08
CA GLU A 101 -12.55 3.94 -18.22
C GLU A 101 -11.14 4.32 -18.69
N GLU A 102 -10.82 5.62 -18.79
CA GLU A 102 -9.48 6.11 -19.15
C GLU A 102 -8.39 5.54 -18.23
N THR A 103 -8.57 5.58 -16.91
CA THR A 103 -7.58 5.00 -15.98
C THR A 103 -7.46 3.49 -16.16
N LYS A 104 -8.57 2.76 -16.40
CA LYS A 104 -8.51 1.32 -16.70
C LYS A 104 -7.76 1.02 -17.99
N GLU A 105 -7.93 1.87 -19.01
CA GLU A 105 -7.20 1.77 -20.27
C GLU A 105 -5.70 1.99 -20.07
N GLU A 106 -5.29 2.92 -19.20
CA GLU A 106 -3.87 3.06 -18.85
C GLU A 106 -3.36 1.84 -18.07
N LEU A 107 -4.12 1.33 -17.10
CA LEU A 107 -3.72 0.15 -16.32
C LEU A 107 -3.44 -1.05 -17.22
N ARG A 108 -4.28 -1.33 -18.23
CA ARG A 108 -4.04 -2.43 -19.18
C ARG A 108 -2.83 -2.21 -20.12
N GLU A 109 -2.45 -0.96 -20.37
CA GLU A 109 -1.34 -0.64 -21.27
C GLU A 109 0.02 -0.72 -20.55
N PHE A 110 0.05 -0.38 -19.26
CA PHE A 110 1.30 -0.28 -18.51
C PHE A 110 1.55 -1.42 -17.52
N LEU A 111 0.52 -2.13 -17.08
CA LEU A 111 0.65 -3.19 -16.09
C LEU A 111 0.58 -4.58 -16.70
N ASP A 112 0.98 -5.56 -15.90
CA ASP A 112 0.86 -6.97 -16.24
C ASP A 112 -0.61 -7.41 -16.18
N VAL A 113 -1.19 -7.60 -17.37
CA VAL A 113 -2.56 -8.07 -17.59
C VAL A 113 -2.57 -9.37 -18.40
N THR A 114 -3.69 -10.10 -18.36
CA THR A 114 -3.94 -11.25 -19.24
C THR A 114 -4.13 -10.83 -20.70
N GLU A 115 -4.23 -11.81 -21.59
CA GLU A 115 -4.52 -11.58 -23.02
C GLU A 115 -5.88 -10.89 -23.23
N ASP A 116 -6.82 -11.09 -22.30
CA ASP A 116 -8.14 -10.46 -22.26
C ASP A 116 -8.15 -9.09 -21.56
N GLY A 117 -7.00 -8.63 -21.05
CA GLY A 117 -6.82 -7.32 -20.40
C GLY A 117 -7.19 -7.28 -18.92
N GLU A 118 -7.28 -8.44 -18.25
CA GLU A 118 -7.61 -8.55 -16.83
C GLU A 118 -6.35 -8.48 -15.96
N LEU A 119 -6.41 -7.82 -14.80
CA LEU A 119 -5.21 -7.52 -14.01
C LEU A 119 -4.70 -8.77 -13.29
N THR A 120 -3.46 -9.17 -13.52
CA THR A 120 -2.85 -10.29 -12.81
C THR A 120 -2.39 -9.87 -11.41
N PHE A 121 -2.08 -10.82 -10.53
CA PHE A 121 -1.44 -10.50 -9.24
C PHE A 121 -0.13 -9.72 -9.42
N LYS A 122 0.63 -10.00 -10.48
CA LYS A 122 1.89 -9.30 -10.76
C LYS A 122 1.63 -7.83 -11.13
N GLY A 123 0.59 -7.57 -11.94
CA GLY A 123 0.18 -6.20 -12.27
C GLY A 123 -0.34 -5.46 -11.03
N PHE A 124 -1.14 -6.13 -10.21
CA PHE A 124 -1.59 -5.60 -8.93
C PHE A 124 -0.43 -5.21 -8.01
N ALA A 125 0.58 -6.08 -7.85
CA ALA A 125 1.76 -5.78 -7.05
C ALA A 125 2.58 -4.60 -7.59
N GLN A 126 2.64 -4.43 -8.92
CA GLN A 126 3.29 -3.27 -9.54
C GLN A 126 2.62 -1.96 -9.17
N ILE A 127 1.29 -1.91 -9.04
CA ILE A 127 0.58 -0.70 -8.60
C ILE A 127 1.06 -0.28 -7.21
N TYR A 128 1.12 -1.23 -6.28
CA TYR A 128 1.60 -0.95 -4.92
C TYR A 128 3.07 -0.59 -4.88
N GLN A 129 3.90 -1.18 -5.75
CA GLN A 129 5.31 -0.83 -5.84
C GLN A 129 5.45 0.64 -6.25
N LEU A 130 4.82 1.04 -7.37
CA LEU A 130 4.83 2.41 -7.87
C LEU A 130 4.25 3.38 -6.84
N GLN A 131 3.11 3.06 -6.23
CA GLN A 131 2.51 3.88 -5.18
C GLN A 131 3.49 4.06 -4.00
N THR A 132 4.11 2.98 -3.53
CA THR A 132 5.02 3.02 -2.37
C THR A 132 6.27 3.85 -2.67
N GLU A 133 6.79 3.78 -3.89
CA GLU A 133 7.93 4.60 -4.34
C GLU A 133 7.62 6.10 -4.35
N ASN A 134 6.36 6.46 -4.64
CA ASN A 134 5.92 7.86 -4.72
C ASN A 134 5.43 8.41 -3.37
N ASP A 135 4.54 7.68 -2.69
CA ASP A 135 3.94 8.05 -1.41
C ASP A 135 3.68 6.80 -0.54
N GLU A 136 4.70 6.36 0.19
CA GLU A 136 4.64 5.19 1.09
C GLU A 136 3.47 5.26 2.10
N GLU A 137 3.10 6.47 2.57
CA GLU A 137 2.00 6.62 3.51
C GLU A 137 0.63 6.28 2.90
N GLU A 138 0.45 6.45 1.59
CA GLU A 138 -0.75 6.02 0.90
C GLU A 138 -0.93 4.51 0.96
N THR A 139 0.14 3.76 0.71
CA THR A 139 0.14 2.30 0.84
C THR A 139 -0.16 1.87 2.27
N TRP A 140 0.36 2.57 3.28
CA TRP A 140 0.01 2.28 4.68
C TRP A 140 -1.45 2.51 5.03
N ARG A 141 -2.08 3.56 4.47
CA ARG A 141 -3.53 3.80 4.66
C ARG A 141 -4.34 2.66 4.05
N ASP A 142 -3.95 2.23 2.87
CA ASP A 142 -4.60 1.14 2.15
C ASP A 142 -4.52 -0.19 2.93
N LEU A 143 -3.31 -0.56 3.37
CA LEU A 143 -3.06 -1.73 4.20
C LEU A 143 -3.90 -1.69 5.50
N SER A 144 -3.98 -0.52 6.14
CA SER A 144 -4.82 -0.32 7.32
C SER A 144 -6.31 -0.51 7.02
N ASN A 145 -6.81 -0.01 5.89
CA ASN A 145 -8.21 -0.22 5.49
C ASN A 145 -8.52 -1.70 5.26
N HIS A 146 -7.52 -2.47 4.81
CA HIS A 146 -7.64 -3.92 4.66
C HIS A 146 -7.39 -4.73 5.93
N GLY A 147 -7.10 -4.07 7.07
CA GLY A 147 -6.98 -4.68 8.39
C GLY A 147 -5.56 -4.99 8.83
N PHE A 148 -4.53 -4.51 8.12
CA PHE A 148 -3.14 -4.71 8.52
C PHE A 148 -2.65 -3.61 9.45
N ASP A 149 -1.88 -3.97 10.47
CA ASP A 149 -1.17 -3.01 11.29
C ASP A 149 0.17 -2.61 10.65
N ARG A 150 0.88 -1.67 11.29
CA ARG A 150 2.20 -1.18 10.85
C ARG A 150 3.28 -2.27 10.79
N THR A 151 3.07 -3.44 11.39
CA THR A 151 3.98 -4.59 11.29
C THR A 151 3.66 -5.58 10.17
N LEU A 152 2.65 -5.28 9.33
CA LEU A 152 2.09 -6.16 8.30
C LEU A 152 1.41 -7.43 8.88
N THR A 153 0.83 -7.31 10.07
CA THR A 153 0.02 -8.37 10.68
C THR A 153 -1.45 -8.05 10.50
N LEU A 154 -2.22 -9.04 10.04
CA LEU A 154 -3.68 -8.89 9.96
C LEU A 154 -4.25 -8.86 11.38
N VAL A 155 -4.80 -7.70 11.76
CA VAL A 155 -5.44 -7.50 13.05
C VAL A 155 -6.95 -7.50 12.84
N SER A 156 -7.68 -8.22 13.69
CA SER A 156 -9.14 -8.19 13.72
C SER A 156 -9.61 -6.82 14.22
N THR A 157 -9.54 -5.78 13.39
CA THR A 157 -10.22 -4.53 13.68
C THR A 157 -11.70 -4.78 13.46
N ARG A 158 -12.42 -5.02 14.56
CA ARG A 158 -13.88 -5.00 14.58
C ARG A 158 -14.35 -3.63 14.09
N ARG A 159 -14.60 -3.50 12.80
CA ARG A 159 -15.53 -2.51 12.24
C ARG A 159 -16.74 -3.29 11.71
N GLU A 160 -17.43 -3.94 12.65
CA GLU A 160 -18.81 -4.33 12.44
C GLU A 160 -19.68 -3.12 12.86
N GLU A 161 -20.30 -2.50 11.87
CA GLU A 161 -21.74 -2.19 11.89
C GLU A 161 -22.25 -1.27 13.03
N GLU A 162 -22.14 0.05 12.85
CA GLU A 162 -23.04 1.03 13.47
C GLU A 162 -23.74 1.86 12.40
N ALA A 163 -24.59 1.20 11.63
CA ALA A 163 -25.57 1.85 10.76
C ALA A 163 -26.95 1.18 10.91
N GLU A 164 -27.39 0.94 12.15
CA GLU A 164 -28.82 0.75 12.42
C GLU A 164 -29.29 1.81 13.42
N GLY A 165 -29.98 2.81 12.88
CA GLY A 165 -30.50 3.94 13.61
C GLY A 165 -31.36 4.84 12.73
N SER A 166 -32.07 4.27 11.77
CA SER A 166 -33.18 4.92 11.07
C SER A 166 -34.29 5.19 12.08
N HIS A 167 -34.13 6.30 12.81
CA HIS A 167 -35.16 6.88 13.66
C HIS A 167 -36.28 7.41 12.76
N THR A 168 -37.20 6.53 12.33
CA THR A 168 -38.50 6.96 11.84
C THR A 168 -39.36 7.36 13.05
N PRO A 169 -39.71 8.64 13.23
CA PRO A 169 -40.74 8.98 14.20
C PRO A 169 -42.07 8.42 13.69
N LEU A 170 -42.62 7.46 14.43
CA LEU A 170 -44.00 7.00 14.29
C LEU A 170 -44.94 8.19 14.47
N PHE A 171 -45.47 8.72 13.37
CA PHE A 171 -46.67 9.55 13.37
C PHE A 171 -47.84 8.68 13.84
N VAL A 172 -48.16 8.74 15.13
CA VAL A 172 -49.44 8.23 15.64
C VAL A 172 -50.49 9.31 15.36
N SER A 173 -51.22 9.15 14.27
CA SER A 173 -52.54 9.78 14.14
C SER A 173 -53.52 9.02 15.02
N TYR A 174 -54.07 9.69 16.02
CA TYR A 174 -55.31 9.27 16.67
C TYR A 174 -56.39 10.31 16.38
N GLN A 175 -57.56 9.79 15.98
CA GLN A 175 -58.79 10.55 15.73
C GLN A 175 -59.34 11.17 17.01
#